data_AF-A0A915IXB9-F1
#
_entry.id   AF-A0A915IXB9-F1
#
_cell.length_a   1.000
_cell.length_b   1.000
_cell.length_c   1.000
_cell.angle_alpha   90.00
_cell.angle_beta   90.00
_cell.angle_gamma   90.00
#
_symmetry.space_group_name_H-M   'P 1'
#
loop_
_entity.id
_entity.type
_entity.pdbx_description
1 polymer ?
#
loop_
_entity_poly.entity_id
_entity_poly.type
_entity_poly.pdbx_seq_one_letter_code
_entity_poly.pdbx_strand_id
1 'polypeptide(L)'
;MSGSQLEESIFGWLTDFWILVLKIDLIFAYYTAEGLPKRILEPETCAICGNRILVGPNESGLVENTYRLACSHLFHEFCIRGWCIVGKKQTCPYCKEKVDLKRMFKNPWEKPHLFYGQLLDWIRYLVAWQPLILSLVQGINMSLGLE
;
A
#
# COMPACT_ATOMS: atom_id res chain seq x y z
N MET A 1 52.15 -28.62 43.98
CA MET A 1 51.04 -27.87 43.35
C MET A 1 50.07 -27.51 44.47
N SER A 2 49.90 -26.21 44.74
CA SER A 2 49.24 -25.68 45.94
C SER A 2 47.71 -25.80 45.88
N GLY A 3 47.06 -26.05 47.01
CA GLY A 3 45.61 -26.27 47.11
C GLY A 3 44.73 -25.15 46.53
N SER A 4 45.24 -23.92 46.46
CA SER A 4 44.57 -22.78 45.83
C SER A 4 44.25 -22.98 44.34
N GLN A 5 45.08 -23.74 43.60
CA GLN A 5 44.86 -23.98 42.16
C GLN A 5 43.72 -25.00 41.90
N LEU A 6 43.49 -25.91 42.84
CA LEU A 6 42.39 -26.87 42.76
C LEU A 6 41.05 -26.20 43.05
N GLU A 7 41.00 -25.28 44.02
CA GLU A 7 39.77 -24.53 44.34
C GLU A 7 39.33 -23.60 43.20
N GLU A 8 40.27 -22.89 42.56
CA GLU A 8 39.94 -22.04 41.39
C GLU A 8 39.44 -22.87 40.20
N SER A 9 40.03 -24.05 39.98
CA SER A 9 39.56 -24.97 38.95
C SER A 9 38.14 -25.45 39.25
N ILE A 10 37.87 -25.92 40.47
CA ILE A 10 36.55 -26.40 40.90
C ILE A 10 35.48 -25.30 40.76
N PHE A 11 35.80 -24.06 41.11
CA PHE A 11 34.89 -22.92 40.92
C PHE A 11 34.56 -22.70 39.44
N GLY A 12 35.55 -22.79 38.55
CA GLY A 12 35.36 -22.72 37.10
C GLY A 12 34.42 -23.81 36.55
N TRP A 13 34.64 -25.07 36.95
CA TRP A 13 33.77 -26.19 36.53
C TRP A 13 32.33 -26.01 37.03
N LEU A 14 32.14 -25.46 38.23
CA LEU A 14 30.82 -25.19 38.80
C LEU A 14 30.12 -24.03 38.08
N THR A 15 30.83 -22.95 37.74
CA THR A 15 30.26 -21.84 36.97
C THR A 15 29.87 -22.25 35.55
N ASP A 16 30.72 -23.04 34.89
CA ASP A 16 30.44 -23.52 33.53
C ASP A 16 29.25 -24.48 33.50
N PHE A 17 29.17 -25.38 34.50
CA PHE A 17 28.02 -26.27 34.66
C PHE A 17 26.73 -25.48 34.92
N TRP A 18 26.77 -24.45 35.78
CA TRP A 18 25.60 -23.60 36.06
C TRP A 18 25.15 -22.82 34.81
N ILE A 19 26.09 -22.28 34.04
CA ILE A 19 25.80 -21.60 32.77
C ILE A 19 25.13 -22.55 31.79
N LEU A 20 25.57 -23.81 31.73
CA LEU A 20 25.02 -24.83 30.84
C LEU A 20 23.58 -25.22 31.24
N VAL A 21 23.31 -25.35 32.55
CA VAL A 21 21.95 -25.58 33.08
C VAL A 21 21.02 -24.43 32.73
N LEU A 22 21.43 -23.17 32.98
CA LEU A 22 20.65 -21.98 32.61
C LEU A 22 20.35 -21.90 31.10
N LYS A 23 21.30 -22.33 30.26
CA LYS A 23 21.12 -22.38 28.80
C LYS A 23 20.09 -23.43 28.39
N ILE A 24 20.08 -24.59 29.05
CA ILE A 24 19.10 -25.66 28.80
C ILE A 24 17.70 -25.23 29.23
N ASP A 25 17.56 -24.60 30.41
CA ASP A 25 16.27 -24.08 30.89
C ASP A 25 15.70 -23.03 29.93
N LEU A 26 16.57 -22.14 29.44
CA LEU A 26 16.21 -21.15 28.43
C LEU A 26 15.74 -21.83 27.13
N ILE A 27 16.49 -22.81 26.63
CA ILE A 27 16.15 -23.55 25.41
C ILE A 27 14.81 -24.29 25.60
N PHE A 28 14.59 -24.94 26.74
CA PHE A 28 13.36 -25.66 27.02
C PHE A 28 12.15 -24.72 27.11
N ALA A 29 12.31 -23.56 27.75
CA ALA A 29 11.29 -22.52 27.81
C ALA A 29 10.94 -21.94 26.42
N TYR A 30 11.91 -21.88 25.50
CA TYR A 30 11.68 -21.45 24.11
C TYR A 30 11.15 -22.58 23.21
N TYR A 31 11.31 -23.86 23.58
CA TYR A 31 10.83 -25.04 22.85
C TYR A 31 9.45 -25.53 23.31
N THR A 32 8.56 -24.62 23.71
CA THR A 32 7.14 -24.94 23.85
C THR A 32 6.56 -25.37 22.49
N ALA A 33 5.82 -26.49 22.49
CA ALA A 33 5.17 -27.05 21.29
C ALA A 33 4.13 -26.11 20.66
N GLU A 34 3.76 -25.02 21.34
CA GLU A 34 2.75 -24.07 20.90
C GLU A 34 3.27 -23.04 19.88
N GLY A 35 4.59 -23.00 19.66
CA GLY A 35 5.21 -22.13 18.65
C GLY A 35 5.06 -20.63 18.94
N LEU A 36 5.73 -19.81 18.13
CA LEU A 36 5.60 -18.34 18.22
C LEU A 36 4.12 -17.96 18.08
N PRO A 37 3.53 -17.13 18.97
CA PRO A 37 2.14 -16.76 18.90
C PRO A 37 1.87 -16.10 17.54
N LYS A 38 1.20 -16.84 16.66
CA LYS A 38 0.69 -16.28 15.40
C LYS A 38 -0.35 -15.25 15.82
N ARG A 39 -0.11 -13.98 15.50
CA ARG A 39 -1.11 -12.93 15.67
C ARG A 39 -2.30 -13.26 14.77
N ILE A 40 -3.30 -13.92 15.33
CA ILE A 40 -4.58 -14.17 14.69
C ILE A 40 -5.30 -12.81 14.75
N LEU A 41 -5.43 -12.15 13.61
CA LEU A 41 -6.14 -10.88 13.52
C LEU A 41 -7.63 -11.19 13.36
N GLU A 42 -8.48 -10.55 14.18
CA GLU A 42 -9.94 -10.59 14.02
C GLU A 42 -10.30 -10.13 12.59
N PRO A 43 -11.21 -10.81 11.87
CA PRO A 43 -11.56 -10.48 10.48
C PRO A 43 -12.12 -9.04 10.31
N GLU A 44 -12.59 -8.44 11.40
CA GLU A 44 -13.16 -7.09 11.44
C GLU A 44 -12.11 -6.00 11.74
N THR A 45 -10.81 -6.29 11.70
CA THR A 45 -9.74 -5.32 12.01
C THR A 45 -8.77 -5.19 10.84
N CYS A 46 -8.49 -3.96 10.41
CA CYS A 46 -7.52 -3.70 9.36
C CYS A 46 -6.09 -3.92 9.87
N ALA A 47 -5.33 -4.80 9.23
CA ALA A 47 -3.96 -5.13 9.64
C ALA A 47 -2.91 -4.02 9.52
N ILE A 48 -3.23 -2.99 8.74
CA ILE A 48 -2.29 -1.92 8.40
C ILE A 48 -2.39 -0.81 9.45
N CYS A 49 -3.61 -0.46 9.86
CA CYS A 49 -3.85 0.60 10.86
C CYS A 49 -4.28 0.07 12.24
N GLY A 50 -4.66 -1.20 12.37
CA GLY A 50 -5.12 -1.80 13.64
C GLY A 50 -6.53 -1.40 14.06
N ASN A 51 -7.26 -0.61 13.26
CA ASN A 51 -8.61 -0.16 13.56
C ASN A 51 -9.68 -1.10 13.00
N ARG A 52 -10.86 -1.10 13.64
CA ARG A 52 -12.02 -1.89 13.20
C ARG A 52 -12.55 -1.40 11.86
N ILE A 53 -12.94 -2.34 11.01
CA ILE A 53 -13.58 -2.12 9.72
C ILE A 53 -15.07 -1.95 10.00
N LEU A 54 -15.54 -0.70 10.08
CA LEU A 54 -16.91 -0.37 10.50
C LEU A 54 -17.95 -0.42 9.36
N VAL A 55 -17.50 -0.64 8.12
CA VAL A 55 -18.31 -0.45 6.91
C VAL A 55 -18.15 -1.66 5.99
N GLY A 56 -19.26 -2.28 5.59
CA GLY A 56 -19.27 -3.41 4.68
C GLY A 56 -18.77 -3.04 3.26
N PRO A 57 -18.37 -4.03 2.45
CA PRO A 57 -17.67 -3.85 1.17
C PRO A 57 -18.46 -3.13 0.04
N ASN A 58 -19.64 -2.55 0.33
CA ASN A 58 -20.53 -1.91 -0.66
C ASN A 58 -21.27 -0.67 -0.14
N GLU A 59 -20.90 -0.12 1.01
CA GLU A 59 -21.55 1.05 1.59
C GLU A 59 -20.52 2.19 1.70
N SER A 60 -20.86 3.37 1.16
CA SER A 60 -20.04 4.57 1.28
C SER A 60 -20.19 5.13 2.69
N GLY A 61 -19.47 4.53 3.64
CA GLY A 61 -19.36 5.06 4.99
C GLY A 61 -18.59 6.39 4.98
N LEU A 62 -19.00 7.30 5.86
CA LEU A 62 -18.55 8.69 5.95
C LEU A 62 -17.04 8.90 6.17
N VAL A 63 -16.24 7.84 6.38
CA VAL A 63 -14.85 7.94 6.86
C VAL A 63 -13.84 7.21 5.95
N GLU A 64 -13.99 5.93 5.60
CA GLU A 64 -13.12 5.23 4.63
C GLU A 64 -13.85 4.03 3.99
N ASN A 65 -13.70 3.79 2.67
CA ASN A 65 -14.27 2.59 2.04
C ASN A 65 -13.47 1.32 2.39
N THR A 66 -14.18 0.20 2.49
CA THR A 66 -13.57 -1.13 2.66
C THR A 66 -13.33 -1.78 1.30
N TYR A 67 -12.11 -2.27 1.08
CA TYR A 67 -11.72 -2.94 -0.16
C TYR A 67 -11.37 -4.42 0.11
N ARG A 68 -12.07 -5.32 -0.59
CA ARG A 68 -11.78 -6.76 -0.57
C ARG A 68 -10.83 -7.13 -1.70
N LEU A 69 -9.66 -7.67 -1.36
CA LEU A 69 -8.69 -8.15 -2.35
C LEU A 69 -9.15 -9.48 -2.97
N ALA A 70 -8.51 -9.88 -4.08
CA ALA A 70 -8.70 -11.19 -4.71
C ALA A 70 -8.43 -12.36 -3.74
N CYS A 71 -7.44 -12.19 -2.85
CA CYS A 71 -7.14 -13.11 -1.75
C CYS A 71 -8.21 -13.17 -0.64
N SER A 72 -9.36 -12.52 -0.83
CA SER A 72 -10.51 -12.40 0.08
C SER A 72 -10.31 -11.64 1.39
N HIS A 73 -9.11 -11.12 1.65
CA HIS A 73 -8.82 -10.26 2.80
C HIS A 73 -9.41 -8.84 2.66
N LEU A 74 -9.91 -8.30 3.77
CA LEU A 74 -10.53 -6.99 3.88
C LEU A 74 -9.56 -5.96 4.48
N PHE A 75 -9.46 -4.79 3.87
CA PHE A 75 -8.68 -3.65 4.37
C PHE A 75 -9.37 -2.34 4.01
N HIS A 76 -8.99 -1.24 4.67
CA HIS A 76 -9.38 0.09 4.21
C HIS A 76 -8.69 0.43 2.88
N GLU A 77 -9.42 1.10 1.98
CA GLU A 77 -8.95 1.51 0.66
C GLU A 77 -7.65 2.34 0.74
N PHE A 78 -7.59 3.30 1.67
CA PHE A 78 -6.42 4.15 1.88
C PHE A 78 -5.24 3.39 2.47
N CYS A 79 -5.51 2.46 3.39
CA CYS A 79 -4.47 1.66 4.04
C CYS A 79 -3.75 0.77 3.03
N ILE A 80 -4.48 0.02 2.20
CA ILE A 80 -3.86 -0.85 1.19
C ILE A 80 -3.20 -0.04 0.07
N ARG A 81 -3.76 1.12 -0.30
CA ARG A 81 -3.13 2.05 -1.25
C ARG A 81 -1.80 2.59 -0.70
N GLY A 82 -1.79 3.01 0.57
CA GLY A 82 -0.59 3.45 1.28
C GLY A 82 0.46 2.34 1.36
N TRP A 83 0.07 1.12 1.69
CA TRP A 83 0.96 -0.05 1.71
C TRP A 83 1.65 -0.29 0.37
N CYS A 84 0.88 -0.29 -0.72
CA CYS A 84 1.38 -0.49 -2.09
C CYS A 84 2.33 0.64 -2.54
N ILE A 85 2.10 1.89 -2.11
CA ILE A 85 2.92 3.06 -2.49
C ILE A 85 4.18 3.14 -1.63
N VAL A 86 4.02 3.15 -0.30
CA VAL A 86 5.11 3.41 0.66
C VAL A 86 6.06 2.22 0.75
N GLY A 87 5.53 0.99 0.73
CA GLY A 87 6.33 -0.21 0.91
C GLY A 87 6.97 -0.76 -0.38
N LYS A 88 6.58 -0.26 -1.57
CA LYS A 88 6.87 -0.88 -2.88
C LYS A 88 6.51 -2.37 -2.99
N LYS A 89 5.68 -2.89 -2.08
CA LYS A 89 5.25 -4.30 -2.02
C LYS A 89 3.84 -4.40 -2.60
N GLN A 90 3.75 -4.93 -3.82
CA GLN A 90 2.47 -5.13 -4.52
C GLN A 90 1.79 -6.45 -4.12
N THR A 91 1.81 -6.75 -2.82
CA THR A 91 1.37 -8.02 -2.27
C THR A 91 0.60 -7.83 -0.97
N CYS A 92 -0.40 -8.69 -0.75
CA CYS A 92 -1.15 -8.74 0.49
C CYS A 92 -0.20 -9.03 1.67
N PRO A 93 -0.31 -8.32 2.81
CA PRO A 93 0.57 -8.53 3.97
C PRO A 93 0.47 -9.94 4.57
N TYR A 94 -0.65 -10.64 4.37
CA TYR A 94 -0.87 -12.00 4.88
C TYR A 94 -0.53 -13.08 3.85
N CYS A 95 -1.30 -13.14 2.76
CA CYS A 95 -1.17 -14.19 1.75
C CYS A 95 0.07 -14.03 0.88
N LYS A 96 0.69 -12.84 0.86
CA LYS A 96 1.71 -12.44 -0.13
C LYS A 96 1.23 -12.57 -1.58
N GLU A 97 -0.07 -12.75 -1.80
CA GLU A 97 -0.70 -12.77 -3.12
C GLU A 97 -0.64 -11.37 -3.73
N LYS A 98 -0.40 -11.31 -5.05
CA LYS A 98 -0.26 -10.05 -5.77
C LYS A 98 -1.58 -9.27 -5.76
N VAL A 99 -1.49 -7.98 -5.46
CA VAL A 99 -2.66 -7.08 -5.45
C VAL A 99 -2.88 -6.51 -6.86
N ASP A 100 -4.13 -6.52 -7.34
CA ASP A 100 -4.52 -5.92 -8.62
C ASP A 100 -4.57 -4.38 -8.55
N LEU A 101 -3.39 -3.78 -8.70
CA LEU A 101 -3.16 -2.34 -8.73
C LEU A 101 -4.06 -1.57 -9.70
N LYS A 102 -4.32 -2.15 -10.88
CA LYS A 102 -5.06 -1.48 -11.96
C LYS A 102 -6.50 -1.14 -11.57
N ARG A 103 -7.08 -1.86 -10.61
CA ARG A 103 -8.43 -1.59 -10.08
C ARG A 103 -8.42 -0.51 -9.00
N MET A 104 -7.32 -0.37 -8.26
CA MET A 104 -7.17 0.57 -7.15
C MET A 104 -6.64 1.95 -7.60
N PHE A 105 -5.75 1.96 -8.59
CA PHE A 105 -5.15 3.16 -9.16
C PHE A 105 -5.87 3.53 -10.46
N LYS A 106 -7.13 3.97 -10.36
CA LYS A 106 -7.74 4.72 -11.46
C LYS A 106 -7.17 6.13 -11.42
N ASN A 107 -5.92 6.30 -11.82
CA ASN A 107 -5.32 7.63 -11.89
C ASN A 107 -6.03 8.42 -13.01
N PRO A 108 -6.73 9.53 -12.72
CA PRO A 108 -7.31 10.36 -13.78
C PRO A 108 -6.23 10.97 -14.69
N TRP A 109 -4.98 10.98 -14.23
CA TRP A 109 -3.80 11.56 -14.89
C TRP A 109 -2.92 10.53 -15.62
N GLU A 110 -3.30 9.24 -15.70
CA GLU A 110 -2.47 8.21 -16.35
C GLU A 110 -2.42 8.35 -17.88
N LYS A 111 -3.31 9.18 -18.46
CA LYS A 111 -3.43 9.40 -19.90
C LYS A 111 -3.23 10.86 -20.31
N PRO A 112 -2.12 11.52 -19.93
CA PRO A 112 -1.88 12.91 -20.35
C PRO A 112 -1.79 13.04 -21.88
N HIS A 113 -1.30 11.98 -22.55
CA HIS A 113 -1.18 11.95 -24.01
C HIS A 113 -2.54 12.01 -24.74
N LEU A 114 -3.61 11.46 -24.15
CA LEU A 114 -4.94 11.46 -24.78
C LEU A 114 -5.59 12.84 -24.71
N PHE A 115 -5.46 13.52 -23.57
CA PHE A 115 -5.90 14.91 -23.41
C PHE A 115 -5.11 15.88 -24.29
N TYR A 116 -3.80 15.69 -24.40
CA TYR A 116 -2.95 16.52 -25.26
C TYR A 116 -3.31 16.36 -26.74
N GLY A 117 -3.60 15.14 -27.19
CA GLY A 117 -4.07 14.88 -28.55
C GLY A 117 -5.39 15.61 -28.87
N GLN A 118 -6.39 15.49 -27.99
CA GLN A 118 -7.66 16.19 -28.18
C GLN A 118 -7.48 17.71 -28.18
N LEU A 119 -6.70 18.26 -27.24
CA LEU A 119 -6.45 19.70 -27.17
C LEU A 119 -5.78 20.23 -28.45
N LEU A 120 -4.81 19.50 -29.01
CA LEU A 120 -4.16 19.86 -30.26
C LEU A 120 -5.13 19.85 -31.46
N ASP A 121 -6.05 18.89 -31.51
CA ASP A 121 -7.08 18.83 -32.56
C ASP A 121 -8.07 20.01 -32.46
N TRP A 122 -8.45 20.40 -31.24
CA TRP A 122 -9.25 21.60 -30.99
C TRP A 122 -8.53 22.88 -31.46
N ILE A 123 -7.23 23.01 -31.16
CA ILE A 123 -6.42 24.14 -31.60
C ILE A 123 -6.34 24.19 -33.13
N ARG A 124 -6.09 23.04 -33.79
CA ARG A 124 -6.07 22.97 -35.26
C ARG A 124 -7.41 23.36 -35.88
N TYR A 125 -8.51 22.92 -35.28
CA TYR A 125 -9.86 23.27 -35.74
C TYR A 125 -10.14 24.78 -35.61
N LEU A 126 -9.78 25.40 -34.49
CA LEU A 126 -9.91 26.84 -34.28
C LEU A 126 -9.11 27.66 -35.29
N VAL A 127 -7.88 27.23 -35.62
CA VAL A 127 -7.04 27.88 -36.63
C VAL A 127 -7.65 27.74 -38.03
N ALA A 128 -8.15 26.56 -38.39
CA ALA A 128 -8.82 26.32 -39.67
C ALA A 128 -10.13 27.14 -39.82
N TRP A 129 -10.79 27.47 -38.71
CA TRP A 129 -12.00 28.28 -38.68
C TRP A 129 -11.76 29.79 -38.77
N GLN A 130 -10.56 30.30 -38.46
CA GLN A 130 -10.26 31.72 -38.59
C GLN A 130 -10.61 32.33 -39.97
N PRO A 131 -10.24 31.73 -41.12
CA PRO A 131 -10.62 32.28 -42.43
C PRO A 131 -12.13 32.27 -42.68
N LEU A 132 -12.87 31.29 -42.12
CA LEU A 132 -14.33 31.25 -42.20
C LEU A 132 -14.97 32.35 -41.37
N ILE A 133 -14.45 32.62 -40.17
CA ILE A 133 -14.94 33.69 -39.28
C ILE A 133 -14.67 35.06 -39.91
N LEU A 134 -13.46 35.30 -40.45
CA LEU A 134 -13.13 36.56 -41.12
C LEU A 134 -13.95 36.78 -42.39
N SER A 135 -14.15 35.73 -43.19
CA SER A 135 -15.00 35.79 -44.40
C SER A 135 -16.46 36.06 -44.05
N LEU A 136 -16.99 35.43 -43.00
CA LEU A 136 -18.34 35.66 -42.52
C LEU A 136 -18.52 37.10 -42.02
N VAL A 137 -17.59 37.60 -41.20
CA VAL A 137 -17.64 38.97 -40.66
C VAL A 137 -17.56 40.00 -41.79
N GLN A 138 -16.65 39.82 -42.76
CA GLN A 138 -16.56 40.70 -43.94
C GLN A 138 -17.84 40.65 -44.78
N GLY A 139 -18.41 39.46 -45.00
CA GLY A 139 -19.68 39.30 -45.72
C GLY A 139 -20.85 39.98 -45.02
N ILE A 140 -20.93 39.87 -43.68
CA ILE A 140 -21.95 40.55 -42.88
C ILE A 140 -21.74 42.06 -42.94
N ASN A 141 -20.51 42.53 -42.79
CA ASN A 141 -20.17 43.96 -42.82
C ASN A 141 -20.55 44.61 -44.17
N MET A 142 -20.27 43.91 -45.27
CA MET A 142 -20.68 44.29 -46.62
C MET A 142 -22.22 44.25 -46.78
N SER A 143 -22.89 43.22 -46.24
CA SER A 143 -24.36 43.10 -46.34
C SER A 143 -25.13 44.16 -45.53
N LEU A 144 -24.56 44.61 -44.40
CA LEU A 144 -25.10 45.67 -43.57
C LEU A 144 -24.65 47.07 -44.04
N GLY A 145 -23.83 47.14 -45.10
CA GLY A 145 -23.32 48.40 -45.65
C GLY A 145 -22.49 49.20 -44.64
N LEU A 146 -21.80 48.52 -43.72
CA LEU A 146 -20.93 49.16 -42.73
C LEU A 146 -19.49 49.23 -43.26
N GLU A 147 -19.37 49.71 -44.49
CA GLU A 147 -18.16 50.23 -45.12
C GLU A 147 -18.45 51.61 -45.72
#